data_AF-A0A7C9DCY2-F1
#
_entry.id   AF-A0A7C9DCY2-F1
#
_cell.length_a   1.000
_cell.length_b   1.000
_cell.length_c   1.000
_cell.angle_alpha   90.00
_cell.angle_beta   90.00
_cell.angle_gamma   90.00
#
_symmetry.space_group_name_H-M   'P 1'
#
loop_
_entity.id
_entity.type
_entity.pdbx_description
1 polymer ?
#
loop_
_entity_poly.entity_id
_entity_poly.type
_entity_poly.pdbx_seq_one_letter_code
_entity_poly.pdbx_strand_id
1 'polypeptide(L)'
;ASLFFNATLDSRLQYHSSINGKNQIIMEGSCPGKRNQADDHQGIKFSAVLDLQIGGEHGVAHNLDAQNFRVENADWAVILLVASSSFAGPFTKPSDSGKNSTSEALTMINTVKSLSYSSLYARHLDDYQRLFHRVSLHLSKSNDSISSSKPTSDRVRSFQT
;
A
#
# COMPACT_ATOMS: atom_id res chain seq x y z
N ALA A 1 20.35 -7.27 -14.80
CA ALA A 1 20.63 -6.47 -13.60
C ALA A 1 19.86 -7.12 -12.46
N SER A 2 20.53 -7.44 -11.34
CA SER A 2 19.89 -8.05 -10.18
C SER A 2 19.34 -6.99 -9.23
N LEU A 3 18.12 -7.18 -8.74
CA LEU A 3 17.51 -6.36 -7.70
C LEU A 3 18.05 -6.74 -6.33
N PHE A 4 18.41 -5.73 -5.56
CA PHE A 4 18.79 -5.84 -4.15
C PHE A 4 18.13 -4.70 -3.37
N PHE A 5 17.26 -5.03 -2.40
CA PHE A 5 16.63 -4.02 -1.55
C PHE A 5 16.13 -4.61 -0.23
N ASN A 6 15.91 -3.74 0.75
CA ASN A 6 15.16 -4.06 1.95
C ASN A 6 13.76 -3.46 1.87
N ALA A 7 12.75 -4.21 2.32
CA ALA A 7 11.38 -3.73 2.47
C ALA A 7 10.95 -3.83 3.93
N THR A 8 10.39 -2.75 4.46
CA THR A 8 9.98 -2.62 5.86
C THR A 8 8.55 -2.14 5.94
N LEU A 9 7.75 -2.72 6.84
CA LEU A 9 6.43 -2.22 7.19
C LEU A 9 6.48 -1.61 8.59
N ASP A 10 6.21 -0.31 8.71
CA ASP A 10 6.33 0.45 9.97
C ASP A 10 5.16 1.44 10.16
N SER A 11 4.94 1.87 11.40
CA SER A 11 3.92 2.84 11.78
C SER A 11 4.35 3.68 12.98
N ARG A 12 3.93 4.94 13.03
CA ARG A 12 4.12 5.78 14.22
C ARG A 12 3.16 5.44 15.37
N LEU A 13 2.11 4.67 15.08
CA LEU A 13 1.16 4.19 16.09
C LEU A 13 1.74 2.99 16.83
N GLN A 14 1.16 2.61 17.95
CA GLN A 14 1.51 1.33 18.57
C GLN A 14 1.04 0.17 17.69
N TYR A 15 1.96 -0.75 17.39
CA TYR A 15 1.70 -1.94 16.60
C TYR A 15 2.59 -3.10 17.06
N HIS A 16 2.20 -4.30 16.64
CA HIS A 16 3.03 -5.49 16.64
C HIS A 16 3.10 -6.02 15.20
N SER A 17 4.24 -6.60 14.85
CA SER A 17 4.48 -7.23 13.55
C SER A 17 4.89 -8.68 13.74
N SER A 18 4.50 -9.53 12.78
CA SER A 18 4.88 -10.93 12.75
C SER A 18 5.07 -11.40 11.31
N ILE A 19 5.87 -12.45 11.13
CA ILE A 19 6.05 -13.10 9.83
C ILE A 19 5.05 -14.24 9.70
N ASN A 20 4.38 -14.30 8.54
CA ASN A 20 3.51 -15.40 8.16
C ASN A 20 4.09 -16.15 6.94
N GLY A 21 4.68 -17.32 7.16
CA GLY A 21 5.33 -18.08 6.09
C GLY A 21 6.63 -17.44 5.61
N LYS A 22 6.94 -17.54 4.31
CA LYS A 22 8.25 -17.14 3.77
C LYS A 22 8.35 -15.66 3.40
N ASN A 23 7.27 -15.03 2.92
CA ASN A 23 7.35 -13.72 2.26
C ASN A 23 6.22 -12.77 2.69
N GLN A 24 5.62 -12.96 3.87
CA GLN A 24 4.51 -12.12 4.33
C GLN A 24 4.74 -11.54 5.73
N ILE A 25 4.56 -10.23 5.88
CA ILE A 25 4.53 -9.52 7.16
C ILE A 25 3.07 -9.19 7.48
N ILE A 26 2.65 -9.48 8.71
CA ILE A 26 1.38 -9.03 9.28
C ILE A 26 1.68 -8.00 10.35
N MET A 27 1.17 -6.79 10.17
CA MET A 27 1.13 -5.73 11.17
C MET A 27 -0.27 -5.63 11.75
N GLU A 28 -0.37 -5.59 13.08
CA GLU A 28 -1.61 -5.36 13.81
C GLU A 28 -1.40 -4.20 14.79
N GLY A 29 -2.32 -3.26 14.83
CA GLY A 29 -2.20 -2.11 15.71
C GLY A 29 -3.54 -1.52 16.09
N SER A 30 -3.49 -0.48 16.94
CA SER A 30 -4.66 0.24 17.38
C SER A 30 -4.42 1.74 17.31
N CYS A 31 -5.41 2.47 16.80
CA CYS A 31 -5.48 3.90 16.97
C CYS A 31 -5.72 4.23 18.46
N PRO A 32 -5.24 5.40 18.95
CA PRO A 32 -5.64 5.90 20.27
C PRO A 32 -7.13 6.27 20.27
N GLY A 33 -7.80 6.13 21.40
CA GLY A 33 -9.20 6.53 21.57
C GLY A 33 -9.45 8.03 21.39
N LYS A 34 -8.43 8.85 21.64
CA LYS A 34 -8.44 10.30 21.41
C LYS A 34 -7.25 10.72 20.55
N ARG A 35 -7.48 11.65 19.63
CA ARG A 35 -6.42 12.21 18.78
C ARG A 35 -5.36 12.91 19.64
N ASN A 36 -4.09 12.57 19.43
CA ASN A 36 -2.92 13.18 20.08
C ASN A 36 -2.85 13.03 21.61
N GLN A 37 -3.52 12.04 22.20
CA GLN A 37 -3.37 11.72 23.61
C GLN A 37 -3.01 10.23 23.75
N ALA A 38 -2.01 9.95 24.59
CA ALA A 38 -1.83 8.61 25.10
C ALA A 38 -3.01 8.32 26.04
N ASP A 39 -3.83 7.36 25.65
CA ASP A 39 -5.03 6.95 26.38
C ASP A 39 -5.10 5.43 26.31
N ASP A 40 -5.47 4.80 27.43
CA ASP A 40 -5.64 3.34 27.53
C ASP A 40 -6.89 2.85 26.78
N HIS A 41 -7.76 3.76 26.33
CA HIS A 41 -8.90 3.42 25.49
C HIS A 41 -8.43 3.03 24.06
N GLN A 42 -8.66 1.77 23.68
CA GLN A 42 -8.39 1.28 22.34
C GLN A 42 -9.39 1.88 21.34
N GLY A 43 -8.86 2.65 20.38
CA GLY A 43 -9.61 3.15 19.24
C GLY A 43 -9.82 2.09 18.18
N ILE A 44 -10.00 2.53 16.94
CA ILE A 44 -10.13 1.63 15.79
C ILE A 44 -8.86 0.78 15.66
N LYS A 45 -9.02 -0.54 15.58
CA LYS A 45 -7.94 -1.47 15.27
C LYS A 45 -7.66 -1.44 13.78
N PHE A 46 -6.39 -1.59 13.41
CA PHE A 46 -5.99 -1.69 12.02
C PHE A 46 -5.05 -2.88 11.83
N SER A 47 -5.06 -3.44 10.63
CA SER A 47 -4.10 -4.45 10.24
C SER A 47 -3.59 -4.14 8.83
N ALA A 48 -2.32 -4.40 8.59
CA ALA A 48 -1.72 -4.32 7.27
C ALA A 48 -0.95 -5.62 6.99
N VAL A 49 -1.17 -6.20 5.81
CA VAL A 49 -0.49 -7.42 5.37
C VAL A 49 0.28 -7.09 4.11
N LEU A 50 1.59 -7.27 4.19
CA LEU A 50 2.52 -7.13 3.07
C LEU A 50 2.91 -8.52 2.60
N ASP A 51 2.68 -8.84 1.33
CA ASP A 51 3.08 -10.08 0.68
C ASP A 51 4.06 -9.76 -0.47
N LEU A 52 5.21 -10.44 -0.48
CA LEU A 52 6.29 -10.19 -1.40
C LEU A 52 6.43 -11.34 -2.41
N GLN A 53 6.27 -11.01 -3.68
CA GLN A 53 6.51 -11.93 -4.80
C GLN A 53 7.78 -11.51 -5.52
N ILE A 54 8.63 -12.46 -5.84
CA ILE A 54 9.87 -12.23 -6.59
C ILE A 54 9.97 -13.25 -7.72
N GLY A 55 10.74 -12.92 -8.75
CA GLY A 55 11.11 -13.89 -9.78
C GLY A 55 12.50 -13.66 -10.34
N GLY A 56 12.90 -14.57 -11.22
CA GLY A 56 14.27 -14.75 -11.67
C GLY A 56 14.87 -16.04 -11.12
N GLU A 57 15.79 -16.65 -11.85
CA GLU A 57 16.35 -17.98 -11.53
C GLU A 57 17.09 -18.02 -10.18
N HIS A 58 17.69 -16.90 -9.79
CA HIS A 58 18.51 -16.78 -8.58
C HIS A 58 17.88 -15.87 -7.50
N GLY A 59 16.63 -15.44 -7.67
CA GLY A 59 15.97 -14.53 -6.75
C GLY A 59 15.68 -15.16 -5.40
N VAL A 60 16.09 -14.49 -4.31
CA VAL A 60 15.83 -14.94 -2.93
C VAL A 60 15.27 -13.80 -2.08
N ALA A 61 14.28 -14.13 -1.24
CA ALA A 61 13.77 -13.26 -0.20
C ALA A 61 14.15 -13.83 1.17
N HIS A 62 14.77 -13.00 2.01
CA HIS A 62 15.17 -13.34 3.37
C HIS A 62 14.35 -12.55 4.38
N ASN A 63 13.84 -13.25 5.39
CA ASN A 63 13.23 -12.63 6.56
C ASN A 63 14.36 -12.19 7.48
N LEU A 64 14.49 -10.89 7.69
CA LEU A 64 15.51 -10.35 8.59
C LEU A 64 15.01 -10.32 10.03
N ASP A 65 13.75 -9.96 10.22
CA ASP A 65 13.05 -9.93 11.50
C ASP A 65 11.52 -9.93 11.27
N ALA A 66 10.75 -9.51 12.27
CA ALA A 66 9.29 -9.48 12.25
C ALA A 66 8.66 -8.45 11.29
N GLN A 67 9.44 -7.49 10.77
CA GLN A 67 8.94 -6.38 9.95
C GLN A 67 9.81 -6.08 8.71
N ASN A 68 10.89 -6.82 8.50
CA ASN A 68 11.86 -6.56 7.43
C ASN A 68 12.10 -7.77 6.53
N PHE A 69 12.04 -7.52 5.22
CA PHE A 69 12.54 -8.42 4.18
C PHE A 69 13.78 -7.86 3.51
N ARG A 70 14.64 -8.77 3.06
CA ARG A 70 15.71 -8.48 2.10
C ARG A 70 15.50 -9.29 0.84
N VAL A 71 15.56 -8.63 -0.29
CA VAL A 71 15.54 -9.26 -1.62
C VAL A 71 16.93 -9.19 -2.21
N GLU A 72 17.40 -10.31 -2.75
CA GLU A 72 18.68 -10.42 -3.45
C GLU A 72 18.51 -11.18 -4.77
N ASN A 73 19.28 -10.78 -5.79
CA ASN A 73 19.41 -11.50 -7.06
C ASN A 73 18.11 -11.73 -7.86
N ALA A 74 17.05 -10.99 -7.57
CA ALA A 74 15.78 -11.09 -8.28
C ALA A 74 15.79 -10.26 -9.58
N ASP A 75 15.08 -10.71 -10.60
CA ASP A 75 14.88 -9.94 -11.84
C ASP A 75 13.73 -8.94 -11.69
N TRP A 76 12.73 -9.30 -10.87
CA TRP A 76 11.58 -8.47 -10.55
C TRP A 76 11.05 -8.77 -9.15
N ALA A 77 10.33 -7.80 -8.58
CA ALA A 77 9.57 -7.96 -7.36
C ALA A 77 8.21 -7.27 -7.48
N VAL A 78 7.18 -7.88 -6.88
CA VAL A 78 5.85 -7.30 -6.70
C VAL A 78 5.56 -7.27 -5.20
N ILE A 79 5.34 -6.08 -4.66
CA ILE A 79 4.94 -5.88 -3.28
C ILE A 79 3.43 -5.68 -3.27
N LEU A 80 2.71 -6.62 -2.68
CA LEU A 80 1.28 -6.53 -2.45
C LEU A 80 1.05 -6.03 -1.03
N LEU A 81 0.27 -4.97 -0.87
CA LEU A 81 -0.07 -4.40 0.42
C LEU A 81 -1.58 -4.28 0.54
N VAL A 82 -2.14 -4.92 1.57
CA VAL A 82 -3.56 -4.83 1.92
C VAL A 82 -3.67 -4.33 3.34
N ALA A 83 -4.53 -3.36 3.57
CA ALA A 83 -4.86 -2.88 4.91
C ALA A 83 -6.36 -2.90 5.14
N SER A 84 -6.75 -3.10 6.40
CA SER A 84 -8.13 -3.11 6.85
C SER A 84 -8.22 -2.49 8.24
N SER A 85 -9.44 -2.19 8.68
CA SER A 85 -9.69 -1.66 10.00
C SER A 85 -10.93 -2.26 10.63
N SER A 86 -11.05 -2.17 11.96
CA SER A 86 -12.28 -2.54 12.66
C SER A 86 -13.38 -1.49 12.52
N PHE A 87 -13.28 -0.52 11.60
CA PHE A 87 -14.33 0.47 11.41
C PHE A 87 -15.61 -0.16 10.85
N ALA A 88 -16.65 -0.16 11.69
CA ALA A 88 -17.97 -0.73 11.38
C ALA A 88 -18.99 0.31 10.89
N GLY A 89 -18.60 1.58 10.77
CA GLY A 89 -19.46 2.67 10.34
C GLY A 89 -19.51 3.82 11.34
N PRO A 90 -20.12 4.95 10.96
CA PRO A 90 -20.09 6.18 11.77
C PRO A 90 -20.93 6.10 13.05
N PHE A 91 -21.84 5.13 13.15
CA PHE A 91 -22.76 4.97 14.30
C PHE A 91 -22.37 3.81 15.23
N THR A 92 -21.19 3.21 15.04
CA THR A 92 -20.67 2.13 15.87
C THR A 92 -19.42 2.60 16.59
N LYS A 93 -19.39 2.46 17.93
CA LYS A 93 -18.17 2.77 18.68
C LYS A 93 -17.07 1.76 18.33
N PRO A 94 -15.79 2.15 18.36
CA PRO A 94 -14.68 1.23 18.09
C PRO A 94 -14.71 -0.06 18.92
N SER A 95 -15.07 0.05 20.21
CA SER A 95 -15.20 -1.08 21.15
C SER A 95 -16.29 -2.07 20.79
N ASP A 96 -17.32 -1.59 20.08
CA ASP A 96 -18.54 -2.36 19.78
C ASP A 96 -18.45 -3.02 18.40
N SER A 97 -17.32 -2.84 17.70
CA SER A 97 -17.12 -3.43 16.39
C SER A 97 -16.84 -4.93 16.50
N GLY A 98 -17.65 -5.73 15.80
CA GLY A 98 -17.41 -7.16 15.59
C GLY A 98 -16.41 -7.47 14.46
N LYS A 99 -15.84 -6.45 13.80
CA LYS A 99 -14.93 -6.66 12.67
C LYS A 99 -13.54 -7.07 13.12
N ASN A 100 -13.00 -8.11 12.50
CA ASN A 100 -11.62 -8.51 12.65
C ASN A 100 -10.80 -8.01 11.45
N SER A 101 -10.05 -6.93 11.64
CA SER A 101 -9.22 -6.34 10.59
C SER A 101 -8.23 -7.36 10.02
N THR A 102 -7.53 -8.11 10.87
CA THR A 102 -6.51 -9.07 10.43
C THR A 102 -7.09 -10.15 9.52
N SER A 103 -8.25 -10.71 9.88
CA SER A 103 -8.95 -11.70 9.04
C SER A 103 -9.38 -11.11 7.69
N GLU A 104 -9.93 -9.89 7.67
CA GLU A 104 -10.32 -9.22 6.42
C GLU A 104 -9.12 -8.96 5.51
N ALA A 105 -8.00 -8.47 6.07
CA ALA A 105 -6.78 -8.20 5.32
C ALA A 105 -6.16 -9.50 4.77
N LEU A 106 -6.11 -10.57 5.57
CA LEU A 106 -5.63 -11.88 5.15
C LEU A 106 -6.49 -12.50 4.06
N THR A 107 -7.82 -12.37 4.15
CA THR A 107 -8.74 -12.85 3.12
C THR A 107 -8.51 -12.13 1.79
N MET A 108 -8.37 -10.80 1.85
CA MET A 108 -8.16 -9.98 0.67
C MET A 108 -6.78 -10.21 0.04
N ILE A 109 -5.69 -10.26 0.83
CA ILE A 109 -4.34 -10.52 0.27
C ILE A 109 -4.26 -11.91 -0.37
N ASN A 110 -4.93 -12.92 0.20
CA ASN A 110 -4.99 -14.26 -0.37
C ASN A 110 -5.72 -14.29 -1.73
N THR A 111 -6.72 -13.43 -1.89
CA THR A 111 -7.41 -13.25 -3.18
C THR A 111 -6.51 -12.54 -4.18
N VAL A 112 -5.91 -11.41 -3.79
CA VAL A 112 -5.08 -10.57 -4.67
C VAL A 112 -3.80 -11.29 -5.11
N LYS A 113 -3.14 -12.03 -4.21
CA LYS A 113 -1.88 -12.74 -4.51
C LYS A 113 -2.02 -13.86 -5.54
N SER A 114 -3.24 -14.35 -5.77
CA SER A 114 -3.53 -15.36 -6.79
C SER A 114 -3.58 -14.77 -8.22
N LEU A 115 -3.58 -13.44 -8.34
CA LEU A 115 -3.67 -12.73 -9.61
C LEU A 115 -2.27 -12.30 -10.06
N SER A 116 -2.01 -12.40 -11.36
CA SER A 116 -0.76 -11.86 -11.92
C SER A 116 -0.73 -10.33 -11.84
N TYR A 117 0.46 -9.75 -11.78
CA TYR A 117 0.65 -8.29 -11.88
C TYR A 117 -0.06 -7.70 -13.10
N SER A 118 0.06 -8.35 -14.26
CA SER A 118 -0.60 -7.88 -15.50
C SER A 118 -2.13 -7.83 -15.36
N SER A 119 -2.73 -8.79 -14.67
CA SER A 119 -4.17 -8.83 -14.41
C SER A 119 -4.61 -7.74 -13.43
N LEU A 120 -3.81 -7.51 -12.37
CA LEU A 120 -4.06 -6.41 -11.42
C LEU A 120 -3.96 -5.05 -12.11
N TYR A 121 -2.93 -4.85 -12.93
CA TYR A 121 -2.71 -3.63 -13.68
C TYR A 121 -3.84 -3.34 -14.68
N ALA A 122 -4.26 -4.35 -15.46
CA ALA A 122 -5.35 -4.20 -16.41
C ALA A 122 -6.67 -3.83 -15.72
N ARG A 123 -7.02 -4.49 -14.60
CA ARG A 123 -8.21 -4.17 -13.80
C ARG A 123 -8.17 -2.75 -13.23
N HIS A 124 -7.01 -2.32 -12.74
CA HIS A 124 -6.83 -0.97 -12.25
C HIS A 124 -7.06 0.07 -13.35
N LEU A 125 -6.47 -0.13 -14.54
CA LEU A 125 -6.66 0.78 -15.67
C LEU A 125 -8.12 0.85 -16.12
N ASP A 126 -8.80 -0.31 -16.26
CA ASP A 126 -10.21 -0.36 -16.65
C ASP A 126 -11.10 0.45 -15.69
N ASP A 127 -10.93 0.27 -14.38
CA ASP A 127 -11.72 1.00 -13.40
C ASP A 127 -11.40 2.50 -13.35
N TYR A 128 -10.11 2.85 -13.23
CA TYR A 128 -9.67 4.25 -13.13
C TYR A 128 -10.01 5.04 -14.39
N GLN A 129 -9.71 4.52 -15.59
CA GLN A 129 -9.90 5.25 -16.84
C GLN A 129 -11.38 5.50 -17.15
N ARG A 130 -12.27 4.57 -16.78
CA ARG A 130 -13.73 4.74 -16.92
C ARG A 130 -14.28 5.92 -16.12
N LEU A 131 -13.64 6.27 -15.00
CA LEU A 131 -13.98 7.45 -14.20
C LEU A 131 -13.26 8.69 -14.72
N PHE A 132 -11.94 8.60 -14.94
CA PHE A 132 -11.09 9.73 -15.27
C PHE A 132 -11.37 10.32 -16.65
N HIS A 133 -11.65 9.47 -17.66
CA HIS A 133 -11.92 9.93 -19.03
C HIS A 133 -13.33 10.50 -19.24
N ARG A 134 -14.15 10.64 -18.20
CA ARG A 134 -15.49 11.25 -18.32
C ARG A 134 -15.43 12.74 -18.65
N VAL A 135 -14.31 13.39 -18.37
CA VAL A 135 -14.09 14.82 -18.64
C VAL A 135 -12.77 14.98 -19.36
N SER A 136 -12.78 15.75 -20.45
CA SER A 136 -11.57 16.25 -21.10
C SER A 136 -11.60 17.77 -21.15
N LEU A 137 -10.48 18.39 -20.77
CA LEU A 137 -10.31 19.84 -20.82
C LEU A 137 -9.06 20.16 -21.66
N HIS A 138 -9.26 20.82 -22.79
CA HIS A 138 -8.19 21.21 -23.69
C HIS A 138 -7.97 22.73 -23.65
N LEU A 139 -7.00 23.17 -22.85
CA LEU A 139 -6.63 24.58 -22.71
C LEU A 139 -5.55 24.96 -23.74
N SER A 140 -5.93 25.07 -25.02
CA SER A 140 -5.07 25.37 -26.18
C SER A 140 -3.88 24.40 -26.37
N LYS A 141 -3.33 24.31 -27.60
CA LYS A 141 -2.10 23.54 -27.84
C LYS A 141 -0.94 24.33 -27.27
N SER A 142 -0.32 23.87 -26.19
CA SER A 142 0.97 24.44 -25.77
C SER A 142 1.96 24.24 -26.92
N ASN A 143 2.26 25.30 -27.67
CA ASN A 143 3.28 25.26 -28.73
C ASN A 143 4.70 25.09 -28.16
N ASP A 144 4.87 25.10 -26.83
CA ASP A 144 6.14 24.81 -26.16
C ASP A 144 6.18 23.37 -25.62
N SER A 145 6.63 22.44 -26.47
CA SER A 145 7.04 21.08 -26.06
C SER A 145 8.12 21.07 -24.97
N ILE A 146 8.81 22.21 -24.77
CA ILE A 146 9.89 22.41 -23.80
C ILE A 146 9.35 22.68 -22.38
N SER A 147 8.12 23.19 -22.24
CA SER A 147 7.51 23.47 -20.92
C SER A 147 6.86 22.22 -20.31
N SER A 148 6.35 21.30 -21.15
CA SER A 148 5.73 20.05 -20.70
C SER A 148 6.71 19.00 -20.18
N SER A 149 7.99 19.08 -20.58
CA SER A 149 9.03 18.13 -20.13
C SER A 149 9.67 18.52 -18.79
N LYS A 150 9.36 19.71 -18.26
CA LYS A 150 9.88 20.13 -16.95
C LYS A 150 9.18 19.37 -15.82
N PRO A 151 9.90 19.05 -14.73
CA PRO A 151 9.29 18.55 -13.51
C PRO A 151 8.12 19.43 -13.07
N THR A 152 7.07 18.81 -12.53
CA THR A 152 5.87 19.54 -12.06
C THR A 152 6.24 20.66 -11.08
N SER A 153 7.25 20.48 -10.23
CA SER A 153 7.75 21.50 -9.30
C SER A 153 8.23 22.78 -10.00
N ASP A 154 8.96 22.63 -11.11
CA ASP A 154 9.50 23.75 -11.86
C ASP A 154 8.40 24.44 -12.66
N ARG A 155 7.45 23.66 -13.21
CA ARG A 155 6.27 24.19 -13.90
C ARG A 155 5.46 25.09 -12.98
N VAL A 156 5.19 24.64 -11.75
CA VAL A 156 4.50 25.43 -10.72
C VAL A 156 5.28 26.70 -10.36
N ARG A 157 6.60 26.60 -10.14
CA ARG A 157 7.43 27.76 -9.81
C ARG A 157 7.47 28.81 -10.94
N SER A 158 7.48 28.35 -12.18
CA SER A 158 7.54 29.23 -13.36
C SER A 158 6.20 29.82 -13.79
N PHE A 159 5.09 29.40 -13.17
CA PHE A 159 3.76 29.88 -13.52
C PHE A 159 3.59 31.32 -13.04
N GLN A 160 3.49 32.26 -13.98
CA GLN A 160 3.23 33.67 -13.72
C GLN A 160 1.73 33.96 -13.94
N THR A 161 1.13 34.71 -13.02
CA THR A 161 -0.25 35.21 -13.09
C THR A 161 -0.34 36.55 -13.80
#